data_AF-A0A4R1B6N3-F1
#
_entry.id   AF-A0A4R1B6N3-F1
#
_cell.length_a   1.000
_cell.length_b   1.000
_cell.length_c   1.000
_cell.angle_alpha   90.00
_cell.angle_beta   90.00
_cell.angle_gamma   90.00
#
_symmetry.space_group_name_H-M   'P 1'
#
loop_
_entity.id
_entity.type
_entity.pdbx_description
1 polymer ?
#
loop_
_entity_poly.entity_id
_entity_poly.type
_entity_poly.pdbx_seq_one_letter_code
_entity_poly.pdbx_strand_id
1 'polypeptide(L)'
;MSDDPWSEYRGLLADLLGTDDLAPLLERAELQGVGAGETLLKDSEPTDSMYLVLDGRLEVHVELGEHTIRLGEIASGNWVGEVAYYTHNDAACSTVTALAPSTLLRLRFARYTELIKSQAEVACRLSHLLIAMQVQRLRATVNDPVLDPEGRLLMLGDLSIPIDQQPHRHGGVLDFIRKLAGVR
;
A
#
# COMPACT_ATOMS: atom_id res chain seq x y z
N MET A 1 -27.00 -16.82 -14.04
CA MET A 1 -26.63 -15.55 -13.38
C MET A 1 -25.15 -15.68 -13.10
N SER A 2 -24.32 -14.90 -13.79
CA SER A 2 -22.89 -14.87 -13.48
C SER A 2 -22.77 -14.21 -12.12
N ASP A 3 -22.30 -14.93 -11.10
CA ASP A 3 -21.88 -14.30 -9.85
C ASP A 3 -20.68 -13.43 -10.19
N ASP A 4 -20.92 -12.13 -10.33
CA ASP A 4 -19.86 -11.15 -10.48
C ASP A 4 -19.09 -11.10 -9.15
N PRO A 5 -17.85 -11.63 -9.09
CA PRO A 5 -17.10 -11.69 -7.84
C PRO A 5 -16.77 -10.30 -7.30
N TRP A 6 -16.87 -9.26 -8.12
CA TRP A 6 -16.57 -7.88 -7.75
C TRP A 6 -17.76 -7.11 -7.18
N SER A 7 -18.96 -7.68 -7.18
CA SER A 7 -20.20 -6.98 -6.83
C SER A 7 -20.13 -6.22 -5.49
N GLU A 8 -19.52 -6.81 -4.47
CA GLU A 8 -19.32 -6.21 -3.15
C GLU A 8 -18.31 -5.03 -3.16
N TYR A 9 -17.32 -5.07 -4.04
CA TYR A 9 -16.18 -4.14 -4.04
C TYR A 9 -16.30 -3.02 -5.09
N ARG A 10 -17.32 -3.06 -5.96
CA ARG A 10 -17.52 -2.05 -7.02
C ARG A 10 -17.63 -0.63 -6.46
N GLY A 11 -18.33 -0.43 -5.34
CA GLY A 11 -18.45 0.89 -4.70
C GLY A 11 -17.08 1.44 -4.27
N LEU A 12 -16.33 0.64 -3.50
CA LEU A 12 -14.97 0.98 -3.07
C LEU A 12 -14.06 1.32 -4.27
N LEU A 13 -14.08 0.50 -5.32
CA LEU A 13 -13.22 0.71 -6.49
C LEU A 13 -13.63 1.95 -7.30
N ALA A 14 -14.93 2.22 -7.42
CA ALA A 14 -15.44 3.41 -8.10
C ALA A 14 -15.02 4.69 -7.36
N ASP A 15 -15.13 4.69 -6.03
CA ASP A 15 -14.69 5.80 -5.18
C ASP A 15 -13.17 6.01 -5.27
N LEU A 16 -12.37 4.95 -5.20
CA LEU A 16 -10.92 5.01 -5.29
C LEU A 16 -10.44 5.53 -6.66
N LEU A 17 -11.03 5.08 -7.77
CA LEU A 17 -10.64 5.50 -9.12
C LEU A 17 -11.35 6.79 -9.57
N GLY A 18 -12.39 7.22 -8.87
CA GLY A 18 -13.26 8.34 -9.24
C GLY A 18 -13.99 8.12 -10.57
N THR A 19 -14.37 6.87 -10.88
CA THR A 19 -15.09 6.49 -12.10
C THR A 19 -15.88 5.19 -11.92
N ASP A 20 -17.07 5.11 -12.51
CA ASP A 20 -17.88 3.88 -12.54
C ASP A 20 -17.42 2.89 -13.63
N ASP A 21 -16.59 3.34 -14.59
CA ASP A 21 -16.02 2.47 -15.62
C ASP A 21 -14.85 1.64 -15.08
N LEU A 22 -15.22 0.59 -14.34
CA LEU A 22 -14.28 -0.32 -13.70
C LEU A 22 -13.87 -1.50 -14.60
N ALA A 23 -14.59 -1.76 -15.69
CA ALA A 23 -14.37 -2.92 -16.55
C ALA A 23 -12.91 -3.05 -17.02
N PRO A 24 -12.22 -1.98 -17.46
CA PRO A 24 -10.81 -2.06 -17.82
C PRO A 24 -9.89 -2.66 -16.75
N LEU A 25 -10.10 -2.30 -15.48
CA LEU A 25 -9.32 -2.84 -14.37
C LEU A 25 -9.77 -4.26 -14.03
N LEU A 26 -11.07 -4.48 -13.87
CA LEU A 26 -11.63 -5.75 -13.39
C LEU A 26 -11.38 -6.92 -14.34
N GLU A 27 -11.32 -6.68 -15.66
CA GLU A 27 -10.96 -7.68 -16.67
C GLU A 27 -9.50 -8.16 -16.56
N ARG A 28 -8.65 -7.40 -15.87
CA ARG A 28 -7.20 -7.61 -15.74
C ARG A 28 -6.77 -8.01 -14.34
N ALA A 29 -7.72 -7.99 -13.40
CA ALA A 29 -7.49 -8.24 -12.00
C ALA A 29 -8.09 -9.58 -11.56
N GLU A 30 -7.57 -10.10 -10.47
CA GLU A 30 -8.02 -11.36 -9.86
C GLU A 30 -8.30 -11.12 -8.38
N LEU A 31 -9.34 -11.76 -7.84
CA LEU A 31 -9.52 -11.81 -6.38
C LEU A 31 -8.55 -12.83 -5.80
N GLN A 32 -7.84 -12.43 -4.75
CA GLN A 32 -6.94 -13.28 -4.00
C GLN A 32 -7.28 -13.22 -2.51
N GLY A 33 -7.63 -14.36 -1.93
CA GLY A 33 -7.74 -14.53 -0.49
C GLY A 33 -6.36 -14.83 0.12
N VAL A 34 -6.12 -14.32 1.33
CA VAL A 34 -4.93 -14.59 2.13
C VAL A 34 -5.37 -14.91 3.56
N GLY A 35 -4.93 -16.04 4.09
CA GLY A 35 -5.27 -16.47 5.45
C GLY A 35 -4.54 -15.65 6.52
N ALA A 36 -5.09 -15.60 7.74
CA ALA A 36 -4.39 -14.98 8.86
C ALA A 36 -3.03 -15.68 9.12
N GLY A 37 -1.97 -14.89 9.28
CA GLY A 37 -0.59 -15.35 9.42
C GLY A 37 0.09 -15.77 8.11
N GLU A 38 -0.62 -15.76 6.98
CA GLU A 38 -0.04 -16.11 5.68
C GLU A 38 0.77 -14.92 5.12
N THR A 39 1.96 -15.23 4.59
CA THR A 39 2.84 -14.25 3.95
C THR A 39 2.44 -14.07 2.48
N LEU A 40 1.98 -12.87 2.14
CA LEU A 40 1.63 -12.48 0.78
C LEU A 40 2.87 -12.16 -0.08
N LEU A 41 3.80 -11.40 0.49
CA LEU A 41 5.07 -11.01 -0.12
C LEU A 41 6.19 -11.26 0.87
N LYS A 42 7.36 -11.63 0.38
CA LYS A 42 8.54 -11.80 1.21
C LYS A 42 9.68 -10.95 0.69
N ASP A 43 10.34 -10.23 1.59
CA ASP A 43 11.42 -9.31 1.26
C ASP A 43 12.47 -9.98 0.35
N SER A 44 12.86 -9.27 -0.69
CA SER A 44 13.87 -9.69 -1.68
C SER A 44 13.51 -10.96 -2.47
N GLU A 45 12.30 -11.51 -2.31
CA GLU A 45 11.80 -12.60 -3.14
C GLU A 45 11.08 -12.06 -4.40
N PRO A 46 11.09 -12.84 -5.50
CA PRO A 46 10.45 -12.40 -6.73
C PRO A 46 8.95 -12.12 -6.57
N THR A 47 8.48 -11.02 -7.17
CA THR A 47 7.05 -10.71 -7.30
C THR A 47 6.76 -10.17 -8.70
N ASP A 48 5.57 -10.50 -9.21
CA ASP A 48 5.10 -10.07 -10.52
C ASP A 48 3.78 -9.29 -10.45
N SER A 49 3.37 -8.92 -9.24
CA SER A 49 2.04 -8.40 -8.95
C SER A 49 2.06 -7.35 -7.85
N MET A 50 1.12 -6.42 -7.95
CA MET A 50 0.73 -5.51 -6.88
C MET A 50 -0.68 -5.85 -6.41
N TYR A 51 -1.01 -5.46 -5.19
CA TYR A 51 -2.24 -5.87 -4.52
C TYR A 51 -2.91 -4.68 -3.86
N LEU A 52 -4.23 -4.59 -3.99
CA LEU A 52 -5.09 -3.68 -3.22
C LEU A 52 -5.81 -4.50 -2.16
N VAL A 53 -5.73 -4.06 -0.90
CA VAL A 53 -6.55 -4.62 0.18
C VAL A 53 -7.99 -4.18 -0.03
N LEU A 54 -8.89 -5.13 -0.29
CA LEU A 54 -10.32 -4.88 -0.42
C LEU A 54 -11.01 -5.04 0.94
N ASP A 55 -10.63 -6.08 1.67
CA ASP A 55 -11.07 -6.34 3.04
C ASP A 55 -9.94 -7.02 3.84
N GLY A 56 -9.95 -6.80 5.16
CA GLY A 56 -8.95 -7.32 6.07
C GLY A 56 -7.81 -6.34 6.37
N ARG A 57 -6.67 -6.90 6.81
CA ARG A 57 -5.54 -6.14 7.35
C ARG A 57 -4.25 -6.90 7.17
N LEU A 58 -3.25 -6.20 6.63
CA LEU A 58 -1.91 -6.71 6.44
C LEU A 58 -0.93 -5.99 7.38
N GLU A 59 0.24 -6.56 7.57
CA GLU A 59 1.35 -6.00 8.31
C GLU A 59 2.61 -6.05 7.44
N VAL A 60 3.40 -4.99 7.49
CA VAL A 60 4.60 -4.83 6.69
C VAL A 60 5.83 -4.77 7.57
N HIS A 61 6.83 -5.56 7.21
CA HIS A 61 8.14 -5.55 7.84
C HIS A 61 9.26 -5.50 6.81
N VAL A 62 10.39 -4.91 7.19
CA VAL A 62 11.64 -4.95 6.41
C VAL A 62 12.68 -5.74 7.19
N GLU A 63 13.41 -6.59 6.49
CA GLU A 63 14.51 -7.38 7.06
C GLU A 63 15.82 -6.58 6.97
N LEU A 64 16.54 -6.45 8.09
CA LEU A 64 17.82 -5.75 8.20
C LEU A 64 18.84 -6.66 8.89
N GLY A 65 19.42 -7.58 8.12
CA GLY A 65 20.30 -8.62 8.65
C GLY A 65 19.54 -9.56 9.58
N GLU A 66 19.95 -9.63 10.85
CA GLU A 66 19.26 -10.44 11.88
C GLU A 66 18.08 -9.71 12.53
N HIS A 67 17.81 -8.45 12.16
CA HIS A 67 16.74 -7.65 12.75
C HIS A 67 15.56 -7.52 11.80
N THR A 68 14.35 -7.47 12.34
CA THR A 68 13.12 -7.18 11.60
C THR A 68 12.53 -5.88 12.12
N ILE A 69 12.24 -4.94 11.22
CA ILE A 69 11.62 -3.66 11.56
C ILE A 69 10.19 -3.67 11.04
N ARG A 70 9.23 -3.52 11.95
CA ARG A 70 7.81 -3.32 11.61
C ARG A 70 7.61 -1.91 11.07
N LEU A 71 7.14 -1.80 9.83
CA LEU A 71 6.85 -0.52 9.20
C LEU A 71 5.44 -0.02 9.51
N GLY A 72 4.49 -0.93 9.73
CA GLY A 72 3.10 -0.62 10.05
C GLY A 72 2.12 -1.64 9.51
N GLU A 73 0.83 -1.32 9.60
CA GLU A 73 -0.27 -2.14 9.07
C GLU A 73 -0.87 -1.50 7.83
N ILE A 74 -1.42 -2.31 6.93
CA ILE A 74 -2.11 -1.85 5.72
C ILE A 74 -3.56 -2.30 5.79
N ALA A 75 -4.47 -1.34 5.74
CA ALA A 75 -5.91 -1.58 5.78
C ALA A 75 -6.54 -1.55 4.38
N SER A 76 -7.83 -1.88 4.31
CA SER A 76 -8.63 -1.74 3.09
C SER A 76 -8.47 -0.37 2.41
N GLY A 77 -8.48 -0.36 1.08
CA GLY A 77 -8.29 0.82 0.24
C GLY A 77 -6.82 1.14 -0.09
N ASN A 78 -5.86 0.41 0.49
CA ASN A 78 -4.43 0.65 0.29
C ASN A 78 -3.74 -0.44 -0.54
N TRP A 79 -2.64 -0.06 -1.20
CA TRP A 79 -1.86 -0.93 -2.07
C TRP A 79 -0.54 -1.41 -1.45
N VAL A 80 -0.07 -2.57 -1.92
CA VAL A 80 1.26 -3.16 -1.66
C VAL A 80 1.87 -3.76 -2.91
N GLY A 81 3.20 -3.88 -2.92
CA GLY A 81 3.96 -4.50 -4.02
C GLY A 81 4.14 -3.61 -5.25
N GLU A 82 3.59 -2.40 -5.23
CA GLU A 82 3.69 -1.42 -6.32
C GLU A 82 5.12 -0.92 -6.53
N VAL A 83 5.95 -0.88 -5.47
CA VAL A 83 7.34 -0.44 -5.55
C VAL A 83 8.12 -1.27 -6.56
N ALA A 84 7.95 -2.59 -6.55
CA ALA A 84 8.64 -3.52 -7.45
C ALA A 84 8.38 -3.16 -8.93
N TYR A 85 7.12 -2.87 -9.26
CA TYR A 85 6.72 -2.42 -10.60
C TYR A 85 7.41 -1.11 -11.01
N TYR A 86 7.27 -0.06 -10.20
CA TYR A 86 7.76 1.29 -10.58
C TYR A 86 9.28 1.41 -10.55
N THR A 87 9.95 0.60 -9.73
CA THR A 87 11.42 0.55 -9.67
C THR A 87 12.03 -0.37 -10.71
N HIS A 88 11.21 -1.10 -11.47
CA HIS A 88 11.65 -2.14 -12.43
C HIS A 88 12.55 -3.18 -11.75
N ASN A 89 12.19 -3.52 -10.51
CA ASN A 89 12.86 -4.50 -9.68
C ASN A 89 11.83 -5.57 -9.33
N ASP A 90 11.89 -6.73 -9.99
CA ASP A 90 10.92 -7.82 -9.83
C ASP A 90 11.06 -8.55 -8.48
N ALA A 91 11.56 -7.89 -7.44
CA ALA A 91 11.67 -8.38 -6.07
C ALA A 91 10.87 -7.50 -5.10
N ALA A 92 10.20 -8.11 -4.13
CA ALA A 92 9.43 -7.37 -3.14
C ALA A 92 10.36 -6.56 -2.23
N CYS A 93 9.97 -5.32 -1.92
CA CYS A 93 10.74 -4.39 -1.07
C CYS A 93 10.59 -4.65 0.44
N SER A 94 9.67 -5.54 0.82
CA SER A 94 9.32 -5.80 2.22
C SER A 94 8.54 -7.10 2.32
N THR A 95 8.56 -7.72 3.50
CA THR A 95 7.70 -8.84 3.86
C THR A 95 6.33 -8.31 4.27
N VAL A 96 5.27 -8.88 3.69
CA VAL A 96 3.88 -8.51 3.95
C VAL A 96 3.11 -9.77 4.38
N THR A 97 2.52 -9.72 5.57
CA THR A 97 1.79 -10.85 6.17
C THR A 97 0.37 -10.41 6.53
N ALA A 98 -0.61 -11.28 6.38
CA ALA A 98 -1.98 -10.98 6.78
C ALA A 98 -2.17 -11.11 8.29
N LEU A 99 -2.72 -10.09 8.94
CA LEU A 99 -3.08 -10.13 10.38
C LEU A 99 -4.43 -10.80 10.63
N ALA A 100 -5.31 -10.74 9.64
CA ALA A 100 -6.63 -11.37 9.63
C ALA A 100 -6.88 -11.97 8.23
N PRO A 101 -7.85 -12.89 8.07
CA PRO A 101 -8.28 -13.30 6.73
C PRO A 101 -8.58 -12.06 5.90
N SER A 102 -7.95 -11.96 4.73
CA SER A 102 -7.97 -10.76 3.90
C SER A 102 -8.33 -11.10 2.46
N THR A 103 -9.07 -10.20 1.81
CA THR A 103 -9.42 -10.30 0.40
C THR A 103 -8.73 -9.17 -0.36
N LEU A 104 -8.01 -9.53 -1.41
CA LEU A 104 -7.18 -8.62 -2.18
C LEU A 104 -7.59 -8.61 -3.65
N LEU A 105 -7.48 -7.46 -4.29
CA LEU A 105 -7.38 -7.38 -5.75
C LEU A 105 -5.91 -7.56 -6.12
N ARG A 106 -5.58 -8.63 -6.85
CA ARG A 106 -4.28 -8.85 -7.46
C ARG A 106 -4.26 -8.28 -8.87
N LEU A 107 -3.26 -7.46 -9.17
CA LEU A 107 -2.98 -6.95 -10.51
C LEU A 107 -1.54 -7.29 -10.90
N ARG A 108 -1.39 -8.16 -11.91
CA ARG A 108 -0.06 -8.52 -12.44
C ARG A 108 0.56 -7.33 -13.19
N PHE A 109 1.87 -7.17 -13.08
CA PHE A 109 2.65 -6.10 -13.73
C PHE A 109 2.46 -6.07 -15.26
N ALA A 110 2.42 -7.25 -15.89
CA ALA A 110 2.15 -7.37 -17.31
C ALA A 110 0.75 -6.84 -17.68
N ARG A 111 -0.28 -7.17 -16.88
CA ARG A 111 -1.66 -6.73 -17.08
C ARG A 111 -1.82 -5.23 -16.83
N TYR A 112 -1.12 -4.68 -15.85
CA TYR A 112 -1.08 -3.24 -15.66
C TYR A 112 -0.40 -2.52 -16.83
N THR A 113 0.69 -3.08 -17.35
CA THR A 113 1.36 -2.55 -18.55
C THR A 113 0.44 -2.59 -19.79
N GLU A 114 -0.38 -3.63 -19.94
CA GLU A 114 -1.43 -3.70 -20.96
C GLU A 114 -2.53 -2.66 -20.73
N LEU A 115 -2.94 -2.43 -19.47
CA LEU A 115 -3.92 -1.42 -19.11
C LEU A 115 -3.45 -0.03 -19.53
N ILE A 116 -2.19 0.33 -19.26
CA ILE A 116 -1.58 1.61 -19.68
C ILE A 116 -1.70 1.81 -21.19
N LYS A 117 -1.47 0.75 -21.99
CA LYS A 117 -1.51 0.81 -23.46
C LYS A 117 -2.92 0.87 -24.04
N SER A 118 -3.86 0.16 -23.42
CA SER A 118 -5.20 -0.06 -23.99
C SER A 118 -6.27 0.89 -23.44
N GLN A 119 -6.12 1.33 -22.18
CA GLN A 119 -7.12 2.12 -21.46
C GLN A 119 -6.41 3.16 -20.57
N ALA A 120 -5.76 4.12 -21.23
CA ALA A 120 -4.86 5.08 -20.58
C ALA A 120 -5.54 5.93 -19.49
N GLU A 121 -6.84 6.23 -19.60
CA GLU A 121 -7.56 7.00 -18.58
C GLU A 121 -7.61 6.24 -17.24
N VAL A 122 -8.04 4.98 -17.25
CA VAL A 122 -8.12 4.15 -16.02
C VAL A 122 -6.72 3.90 -15.46
N ALA A 123 -5.74 3.65 -16.32
CA ALA A 123 -4.35 3.50 -15.89
C ALA A 123 -3.79 4.77 -15.24
N CYS A 124 -4.13 5.95 -15.77
CA CYS A 124 -3.73 7.24 -15.22
C CYS A 124 -4.34 7.48 -13.83
N ARG A 125 -5.64 7.18 -13.67
CA ARG A 125 -6.34 7.27 -12.38
C ARG A 125 -5.70 6.35 -11.33
N LEU A 126 -5.43 5.09 -11.70
CA LEU A 126 -4.75 4.14 -10.82
C LEU A 126 -3.32 4.60 -10.47
N SER A 127 -2.54 5.08 -11.45
CA SER A 127 -1.21 5.66 -11.21
C SER A 127 -1.28 6.84 -10.25
N HIS A 128 -2.24 7.75 -10.43
CA HIS A 128 -2.40 8.92 -9.58
C HIS A 128 -2.72 8.52 -8.14
N LEU A 129 -3.58 7.52 -7.95
CA LEU A 129 -3.89 6.97 -6.63
C LEU A 129 -2.66 6.36 -5.96
N LEU A 130 -1.89 5.55 -6.69
CA LEU A 130 -0.64 4.96 -6.16
C LEU A 130 0.37 6.05 -5.78
N ILE A 131 0.54 7.07 -6.63
CA ILE A 131 1.42 8.20 -6.35
C ILE A 131 0.96 8.97 -5.12
N ALA A 132 -0.32 9.33 -5.02
CA ALA A 132 -0.88 10.07 -3.89
C ALA A 132 -0.66 9.31 -2.58
N MET A 133 -0.92 8.00 -2.60
CA MET A 133 -0.70 7.10 -1.48
C MET A 133 0.78 7.04 -1.08
N GLN A 134 1.71 6.86 -2.02
CA GLN A 134 3.15 6.84 -1.71
C GLN A 134 3.66 8.18 -1.18
N VAL A 135 3.17 9.30 -1.71
CA VAL A 135 3.50 10.65 -1.20
C VAL A 135 3.03 10.80 0.25
N GLN A 136 1.84 10.32 0.58
CA GLN A 136 1.33 10.38 1.95
C GLN A 136 2.15 9.49 2.90
N ARG A 137 2.45 8.25 2.50
CA ARG A 137 3.29 7.34 3.29
C ARG A 137 4.66 7.96 3.57
N LEU A 138 5.32 8.49 2.53
CA LEU A 138 6.57 9.23 2.68
C LEU A 138 6.43 10.43 3.62
N ARG A 139 5.34 11.19 3.53
CA ARG A 139 5.07 12.32 4.43
C ARG A 139 4.89 11.85 5.87
N ALA A 140 4.18 10.76 6.14
CA ALA A 140 4.02 10.23 7.49
C ALA A 140 5.39 9.82 8.06
N THR A 141 6.16 9.03 7.30
CA THR A 141 7.49 8.57 7.72
C THR A 141 8.47 9.73 7.95
N VAL A 142 8.46 10.75 7.10
CA VAL A 142 9.40 11.89 7.18
C VAL A 142 8.93 12.98 8.15
N ASN A 143 7.67 12.99 8.60
CA ASN A 143 7.17 14.06 9.46
C ASN A 143 6.78 13.60 10.87
N ASP A 144 6.65 12.30 11.14
CA ASP A 144 6.30 11.79 12.47
C ASP A 144 7.32 10.73 12.97
N PRO A 145 8.55 11.15 13.29
CA PRO A 145 9.55 10.24 13.86
C PRO A 145 9.14 9.80 15.26
N VAL A 146 9.00 8.49 15.49
CA VAL A 146 8.80 7.92 16.83
C VAL A 146 10.16 7.53 17.40
N LEU A 147 10.40 7.75 18.68
CA LEU A 147 11.57 7.20 19.36
C LEU A 147 11.15 5.95 20.13
N ASP A 148 11.89 4.86 20.00
CA ASP A 148 11.72 3.70 20.88
C ASP A 148 12.24 3.99 22.31
N PRO A 149 11.94 3.13 23.30
CA PRO A 149 12.41 3.32 24.68
C PRO A 149 13.94 3.41 24.82
N GLU A 150 14.69 2.88 23.86
CA GLU A 150 16.15 2.93 23.79
C GLU A 150 16.68 4.20 23.07
N GLY A 151 15.78 5.09 22.62
CA GLY A 151 16.11 6.36 21.97
C GLY A 151 16.46 6.24 20.48
N ARG A 152 16.10 5.12 19.83
CA ARG A 152 16.32 4.92 18.38
C ARG A 152 15.15 5.49 17.59
N LEU A 153 15.46 6.10 16.44
CA LEU A 153 14.48 6.64 15.50
C LEU A 153 13.71 5.50 14.81
N LEU A 154 12.44 5.36 15.13
CA LEU A 154 11.46 4.56 14.42
C LEU A 154 10.77 5.40 13.36
N MET A 155 10.96 4.98 12.12
CA MET A 155 10.31 5.55 10.94
C MET A 155 8.97 4.82 10.74
N LEU A 156 7.96 5.17 11.54
CA LEU A 156 6.63 4.60 11.41
C LEU A 156 5.86 5.38 10.35
N GLY A 157 5.66 4.79 9.18
CA GLY A 157 4.67 5.29 8.24
C GLY A 157 3.29 4.90 8.77
N ASP A 158 2.32 5.81 8.80
CA ASP A 158 0.92 5.42 8.97
C ASP A 158 0.43 4.84 7.64
N LEU A 159 0.77 3.56 7.43
CA LEU A 159 0.36 2.75 6.29
C LEU A 159 -1.12 2.34 6.37
N SER A 160 -1.79 2.63 7.49
CA SER A 160 -3.04 1.99 7.91
C SER A 160 -4.28 2.85 7.64
N ILE A 161 -4.14 4.18 7.56
CA ILE A 161 -5.29 5.07 7.35
C ILE A 161 -5.49 5.34 5.84
N PRO A 162 -6.71 5.13 5.29
CA PRO A 162 -7.06 5.52 3.92
C PRO A 162 -6.76 6.99 3.58
N ILE A 163 -6.48 7.28 2.31
CA ILE A 163 -6.04 8.61 1.81
C ILE A 163 -6.98 9.74 2.26
N ASP A 164 -8.29 9.49 2.21
CA ASP A 164 -9.37 10.42 2.54
C ASP A 164 -9.56 10.65 4.05
N GLN A 165 -8.96 9.79 4.89
CA GLN A 165 -9.12 9.77 6.34
C GLN A 165 -7.84 10.14 7.11
N GLN A 166 -6.72 10.34 6.41
CA GLN A 166 -5.43 10.70 7.01
C GLN A 166 -5.48 12.08 7.70
N PRO A 167 -5.16 12.20 9.00
CA PRO A 167 -5.19 13.49 9.69
C PRO A 167 -4.08 14.43 9.16
N HIS A 168 -4.45 15.64 8.76
CA HIS A 168 -3.49 16.71 8.43
C HIS A 168 -2.80 17.26 9.69
N ARG A 169 -1.98 16.48 10.40
CA ARG A 169 -1.26 17.00 11.57
C ARG A 169 0.16 17.45 11.23
N HIS A 170 0.36 18.73 11.53
CA HIS A 170 1.58 19.51 11.31
C HIS A 170 2.57 19.30 12.45
N GLY A 171 3.83 19.13 12.05
CA GLY A 171 4.98 19.09 12.95
C GLY A 171 6.08 18.20 12.38
N GLY A 172 6.58 18.52 11.17
CA GLY A 172 7.56 17.67 10.47
C GLY A 172 8.84 17.41 11.26
N VAL A 173 9.76 16.59 10.72
CA VAL A 173 11.04 16.26 11.38
C VAL A 173 11.79 17.50 11.88
N LEU A 174 11.68 18.64 11.20
CA LEU A 174 12.25 19.91 11.67
C LEU A 174 11.61 20.43 12.97
N ASP A 175 10.30 20.34 13.12
CA ASP A 175 9.61 20.75 14.35
C ASP A 175 9.86 19.75 15.48
N PHE A 176 10.01 18.46 15.16
CA PHE A 176 10.48 17.45 16.11
C PHE A 176 11.92 17.74 16.59
N ILE A 177 12.87 17.99 15.68
CA ILE A 177 14.25 18.35 16.02
C ILE A 177 14.30 19.64 16.83
N ARG A 178 13.51 20.66 16.46
CA ARG A 178 13.38 21.91 17.22
C ARG A 178 12.94 21.66 18.66
N LYS A 179 11.88 20.86 18.85
CA LYS A 179 11.42 20.46 20.20
C LYS A 179 12.49 19.72 20.99
N LEU A 180 13.19 18.78 20.35
CA LEU A 180 14.21 17.95 21.00
C LEU A 180 15.47 18.77 21.36
N ALA A 181 15.82 19.76 20.53
CA ALA A 181 16.91 20.71 20.78
C ALA A 181 16.52 21.88 21.71
N GLY A 182 15.27 21.95 22.18
CA GLY A 182 14.77 23.05 23.01
C GLY A 182 14.70 24.40 22.28
N VAL A 183 14.72 24.39 20.94
CA VAL A 183 14.66 25.59 20.09
C VAL A 183 13.19 25.82 19.73
N ARG A 184 12.61 26.96 20.16
CA ARG A 184 11.27 27.39 19.76
C ARG A 184 11.26 27.93 18.33
#